data_AF-A0A6G0WYV8-F1
#
_entry.id   AF-A0A6G0WYV8-F1
#
_cell.length_a   1.000
_cell.length_b   1.000
_cell.length_c   1.000
_cell.angle_alpha   90.00
_cell.angle_beta   90.00
_cell.angle_gamma   90.00
#
_symmetry.space_group_name_H-M   'P 1'
#
loop_
_entity.id
_entity.type
_entity.pdbx_description
1 polymer ?
#
loop_
_entity_poly.entity_id
_entity_poly.type
_entity_poly.pdbx_seq_one_letter_code
_entity_poly.pdbx_strand_id
1 'polypeptide(L)'
;MLRNQYSLQYFNSYNAMFQTRSIIIQDLYSNTTKLLKLLCQNFIKPSLLRDDLSKLVYSYPNNLLPESEVFFGAECEMEIKNLPDSIVFEVRTQCLKCYIKAAEEISIRLPLNNNIFKEITFLDSSITLDASNRSSVKHFPVLTNVFENYISPTKLIEEWRELPYFFNKEEINNLKNMSIN
;
A
#
# COMPACT_ATOMS: atom_id res chain seq x y z
N MET A 1 27.31 -3.98 -12.88
CA MET A 1 25.84 -3.83 -12.86
C MET A 1 25.51 -2.99 -11.64
N LEU A 2 25.11 -1.72 -11.85
CA LEU A 2 24.76 -0.81 -10.75
C LEU A 2 23.54 -1.37 -10.02
N ARG A 3 23.68 -1.62 -8.71
CA ARG A 3 22.62 -2.21 -7.89
C ARG A 3 21.79 -1.06 -7.33
N ASN A 4 20.49 -1.01 -7.65
CA ASN A 4 19.59 0.02 -7.11
C ASN A 4 19.30 -0.24 -5.61
N GLN A 5 20.31 0.00 -4.76
CA GLN A 5 20.25 -0.19 -3.31
C GLN A 5 19.17 0.66 -2.66
N TYR A 6 18.94 1.85 -3.22
CA TYR A 6 17.89 2.76 -2.80
C TYR A 6 16.50 2.08 -2.80
N SER A 7 16.09 1.48 -3.92
CA SER A 7 14.80 0.80 -3.98
C SER A 7 14.74 -0.48 -3.16
N LEU A 8 15.88 -1.16 -2.96
CA LEU A 8 15.97 -2.36 -2.11
C LEU A 8 15.56 -2.06 -0.66
N GLN A 9 15.83 -0.84 -0.16
CA GLN A 9 15.42 -0.44 1.18
C GLN A 9 13.89 -0.45 1.36
N TYR A 10 13.12 -0.12 0.32
CA TYR A 10 11.66 -0.19 0.36
C TYR A 10 11.16 -1.61 0.54
N PHE A 11 11.72 -2.57 -0.23
CA PHE A 11 11.36 -3.98 -0.11
C PHE A 11 11.81 -4.57 1.23
N ASN A 12 12.99 -4.22 1.73
CA ASN A 12 13.47 -4.70 3.01
C ASN A 12 12.58 -4.20 4.16
N SER A 13 12.19 -2.93 4.13
CA SER A 13 11.30 -2.35 5.13
C SER A 13 9.92 -3.00 5.09
N TYR A 14 9.39 -3.25 3.89
CA TYR A 14 8.11 -3.93 3.73
C TYR A 14 8.18 -5.41 4.15
N ASN A 15 9.26 -6.12 3.81
CA ASN A 15 9.46 -7.51 4.23
C ASN A 15 9.62 -7.65 5.74
N ALA A 16 10.25 -6.68 6.41
CA ALA A 16 10.41 -6.68 7.86
C ALA A 16 9.04 -6.67 8.59
N MET A 17 8.01 -6.06 8.00
CA MET A 17 6.65 -6.10 8.52
C MET A 17 6.11 -7.54 8.66
N PHE A 18 6.40 -8.43 7.70
CA PHE A 18 5.98 -9.83 7.74
C PHE A 18 6.81 -10.70 8.70
N GLN A 19 7.94 -10.18 9.19
CA GLN A 19 8.77 -10.88 10.18
C GLN A 19 8.32 -10.60 11.61
N THR A 20 7.38 -9.66 11.79
CA THR A 20 6.76 -9.39 13.08
C THR A 20 5.82 -10.54 13.46
N ARG A 21 5.55 -10.71 14.76
CA ARG A 21 4.53 -11.65 15.25
C ARG A 21 3.12 -11.08 15.21
N SER A 22 2.98 -9.77 15.00
CA SER A 22 1.71 -9.08 15.04
C SER A 22 0.77 -9.52 13.92
N ILE A 23 -0.54 -9.45 14.18
CA ILE A 23 -1.54 -9.49 13.10
C ILE A 23 -1.37 -8.23 12.26
N ILE A 24 -1.12 -8.39 10.96
CA ILE A 24 -0.81 -7.28 10.04
C ILE A 24 -1.84 -7.11 8.91
N ILE A 25 -2.89 -7.94 8.88
CA ILE A 25 -3.83 -7.99 7.75
C ILE A 25 -4.59 -6.68 7.58
N GLN A 26 -4.90 -5.98 8.68
CA GLN A 26 -5.49 -4.64 8.71
C GLN A 26 -4.57 -3.58 8.08
N ASP A 27 -3.26 -3.81 8.12
CA ASP A 27 -2.24 -2.87 7.64
C ASP A 27 -1.81 -3.17 6.19
N LEU A 28 -2.11 -4.35 5.66
CA LEU A 28 -1.66 -4.78 4.34
C LEU A 28 -2.06 -3.79 3.25
N TYR A 29 -3.32 -3.36 3.21
CA TYR A 29 -3.77 -2.43 2.17
C TYR A 29 -3.05 -1.09 2.26
N SER A 30 -2.96 -0.52 3.47
CA SER A 30 -2.35 0.80 3.69
C SER A 30 -0.85 0.78 3.41
N ASN A 31 -0.13 -0.24 3.89
CA ASN A 31 1.32 -0.36 3.72
C ASN A 31 1.71 -0.74 2.30
N THR A 32 0.92 -1.56 1.60
CA THR A 32 1.14 -1.84 0.17
C THR A 32 0.94 -0.59 -0.67
N THR A 33 -0.12 0.17 -0.38
CA THR A 33 -0.37 1.45 -1.07
C THR A 33 0.78 2.43 -0.83
N LYS A 34 1.28 2.54 0.40
CA LYS A 34 2.45 3.36 0.73
C LYS A 34 3.70 2.89 -0.02
N LEU A 35 4.00 1.59 -0.02
CA LEU A 35 5.12 1.01 -0.75
C LEU A 35 5.06 1.36 -2.24
N LEU A 36 3.89 1.15 -2.86
CA LEU A 36 3.68 1.49 -4.26
C LEU A 36 3.88 2.98 -4.52
N LYS A 37 3.36 3.87 -3.67
CA LYS A 37 3.59 5.32 -3.82
C LYS A 37 5.06 5.69 -3.69
N LEU A 38 5.77 5.14 -2.71
CA LEU A 38 7.20 5.39 -2.47
C LEU A 38 8.09 4.89 -3.62
N LEU A 39 7.71 3.77 -4.23
CA LEU A 39 8.40 3.23 -5.40
C LEU A 39 8.03 4.03 -6.67
N CYS A 40 6.74 4.27 -6.90
CA CYS A 40 6.22 4.89 -8.13
C CYS A 40 6.55 6.37 -8.24
N GLN A 41 6.68 7.12 -7.15
CA GLN A 41 7.09 8.54 -7.20
C GLN A 41 8.40 8.78 -7.95
N ASN A 42 9.24 7.75 -8.06
CA ASN A 42 10.53 7.85 -8.72
C ASN A 42 10.41 7.84 -10.26
N PHE A 43 9.30 7.37 -10.83
CA PHE A 43 9.16 7.18 -12.28
C PHE A 43 7.76 7.46 -12.85
N ILE A 44 6.74 7.67 -12.00
CA ILE A 44 5.36 8.00 -12.38
C ILE A 44 5.07 9.46 -12.06
N LYS A 45 4.27 10.10 -12.91
CA LYS A 45 3.80 11.48 -12.71
C LYS A 45 3.10 11.64 -11.34
N PRO A 46 3.47 12.64 -10.52
CA PRO A 46 2.90 12.83 -9.18
C PRO A 46 1.38 13.02 -9.17
N SER A 47 0.78 13.57 -10.24
CA SER A 47 -0.67 13.73 -10.36
C SER A 47 -1.41 12.40 -10.27
N LEU A 48 -0.83 11.33 -10.83
CA LEU A 48 -1.44 10.00 -10.88
C LEU A 48 -1.29 9.21 -9.56
N LEU A 49 -0.43 9.66 -8.65
CA LEU A 49 -0.18 8.99 -7.36
C LEU A 49 -1.11 9.48 -6.23
N ARG A 50 -1.84 10.59 -6.49
CA ARG A 50 -2.86 11.11 -5.58
C ARG A 50 -4.16 10.32 -5.70
N ASP A 51 -4.44 9.81 -6.89
CA ASP A 51 -5.66 9.08 -7.22
C ASP A 51 -5.55 7.59 -6.84
N ASP A 52 -6.62 6.85 -7.16
CA ASP A 52 -6.69 5.40 -6.98
C ASP A 52 -5.69 4.68 -7.89
N LEU A 53 -4.67 4.07 -7.27
CA LEU A 53 -3.63 3.31 -7.96
C LEU A 53 -4.14 2.03 -8.62
N SER A 54 -5.35 1.54 -8.28
CA SER A 54 -5.88 0.28 -8.81
C SER A 54 -6.04 0.26 -10.34
N LYS A 55 -6.11 1.45 -10.97
CA LYS A 55 -6.27 1.63 -12.42
C LYS A 55 -5.00 2.04 -13.13
N LEU A 56 -3.89 2.21 -12.40
CA LEU A 56 -2.65 2.72 -12.95
C LEU A 56 -1.94 1.63 -13.76
N VAL A 57 -1.69 1.92 -15.03
CA VAL A 57 -0.83 1.08 -15.89
C VAL A 57 0.59 1.62 -15.82
N TYR A 58 1.46 0.93 -15.07
CA TYR A 58 2.82 1.39 -14.75
C TYR A 58 3.75 1.49 -15.98
N SER A 59 3.49 0.68 -17.01
CA SER A 59 4.27 0.64 -18.24
C SER A 59 3.75 1.60 -19.32
N TYR A 60 2.64 2.31 -19.08
CA TYR A 60 2.06 3.21 -20.08
C TYR A 60 2.89 4.50 -20.18
N PRO A 61 3.47 4.83 -21.35
CA PRO A 61 4.44 5.94 -21.48
C PRO A 61 3.90 7.29 -21.01
N ASN A 62 2.61 7.57 -21.20
CA ASN A 62 2.02 8.85 -20.79
C ASN A 62 1.89 8.99 -19.27
N ASN A 63 2.00 7.89 -18.50
CA ASN A 63 1.99 7.92 -17.04
C ASN A 63 3.39 8.15 -16.46
N LEU A 64 4.43 7.89 -17.25
CA LEU A 64 5.82 7.97 -16.83
C LEU A 64 6.30 9.42 -16.78
N LEU A 65 7.27 9.67 -15.91
CA LEU A 65 8.09 10.88 -15.95
C LEU A 65 8.98 10.87 -17.21
N PRO A 66 9.39 12.05 -17.72
CA PRO A 66 10.48 12.15 -18.67
C PRO A 66 11.73 11.42 -18.16
N GLU A 67 12.52 10.82 -19.04
CA GLU A 67 13.69 10.02 -18.65
C GLU A 67 14.71 10.78 -17.78
N SER A 68 14.84 12.09 -18.02
CA SER A 68 15.69 13.01 -17.25
C SER A 68 15.20 13.25 -15.83
N GLU A 69 13.92 13.02 -15.55
CA GLU A 69 13.27 13.26 -14.25
C GLU A 69 13.10 11.97 -13.44
N VAL A 70 13.31 10.80 -14.04
CA VAL A 70 13.31 9.53 -13.30
C VAL A 70 14.46 9.52 -12.30
N PHE A 71 14.16 9.19 -11.05
CA PHE A 71 15.14 9.21 -9.96
C PHE A 71 15.53 7.80 -9.54
N PHE A 72 16.81 7.45 -9.61
CA PHE A 72 17.27 6.10 -9.25
C PHE A 72 17.93 5.99 -7.87
N GLY A 73 17.89 7.06 -7.08
CA GLY A 73 18.61 7.18 -5.81
C GLY A 73 19.92 7.95 -5.97
N ALA A 74 20.29 8.71 -4.93
CA ALA A 74 21.41 9.66 -5.01
C ALA A 74 22.74 8.98 -5.38
N GLU A 75 23.04 7.81 -4.81
CA GLU A 75 24.24 7.03 -5.13
C GLU A 75 24.28 6.63 -6.60
N CYS A 76 23.18 6.08 -7.12
CA CYS A 76 23.07 5.67 -8.52
C CYS A 76 23.23 6.88 -9.47
N GLU A 77 22.61 8.02 -9.16
CA GLU A 77 22.75 9.24 -9.96
C GLU A 77 24.20 9.79 -9.95
N MET A 78 24.93 9.66 -8.84
CA MET A 78 26.35 10.03 -8.78
C MET A 78 27.23 9.11 -9.62
N GLU A 79 26.96 7.80 -9.60
CA GLU A 79 27.70 6.82 -10.38
C GLU A 79 27.43 6.98 -11.89
N ILE A 80 26.18 7.22 -12.27
CA ILE A 80 25.77 7.42 -13.68
C ILE A 80 26.44 8.64 -14.30
N LYS A 81 26.65 9.74 -13.55
CA LYS A 81 27.26 10.97 -14.07
C LYS A 81 28.67 10.81 -14.64
N ASN A 82 29.40 9.77 -14.22
CA ASN A 82 30.77 9.52 -14.66
C ASN A 82 30.84 8.55 -15.85
N LEU A 83 29.69 8.10 -16.38
CA LEU A 83 29.64 7.12 -17.47
C LEU A 83 29.45 7.80 -18.84
N PRO A 84 29.90 7.18 -19.93
CA PRO A 84 29.58 7.60 -21.29
C PRO A 84 28.06 7.62 -21.54
N ASP A 85 27.57 8.58 -22.34
CA ASP A 85 26.14 8.76 -22.62
C ASP A 85 25.42 7.50 -23.10
N SER A 86 26.08 6.67 -23.91
CA SER A 86 25.53 5.40 -24.39
C SER A 86 25.26 4.40 -23.26
N ILE A 87 26.14 4.36 -22.25
CA ILE A 87 25.99 3.52 -21.06
C ILE A 87 24.95 4.13 -20.11
N VAL A 88 24.94 5.46 -19.96
CA VAL A 88 23.93 6.16 -19.15
C VAL A 88 22.52 5.80 -19.61
N PHE A 89 22.25 5.92 -20.91
CA PHE A 89 20.95 5.59 -21.49
C PHE A 89 20.55 4.12 -21.21
N GLU A 90 21.47 3.19 -21.39
CA GLU A 90 21.21 1.77 -21.11
C GLU A 90 20.89 1.54 -19.63
N VAL A 91 21.68 2.10 -18.72
CA VAL A 91 21.49 1.97 -17.27
C VAL A 91 20.13 2.53 -16.85
N ARG A 92 19.79 3.76 -17.27
CA ARG A 92 18.50 4.40 -16.94
C ARG A 92 17.33 3.56 -17.46
N THR A 93 17.43 3.05 -18.69
CA THR A 93 16.43 2.16 -19.29
C THR A 93 16.24 0.88 -18.46
N GLN A 94 17.33 0.24 -18.03
CA GLN A 94 17.24 -0.99 -17.23
C GLN A 94 16.68 -0.72 -15.83
N CYS A 95 17.10 0.35 -15.17
CA CYS A 95 16.56 0.71 -13.86
C CYS A 95 15.06 1.04 -13.93
N LEU A 96 14.61 1.74 -14.98
CA LEU A 96 13.19 2.02 -15.21
C LEU A 96 12.40 0.71 -15.40
N LYS A 97 12.91 -0.23 -16.20
CA LYS A 97 12.28 -1.56 -16.36
C LYS A 97 12.17 -2.30 -15.03
N CYS A 98 13.19 -2.24 -14.18
CA CYS A 98 13.15 -2.81 -12.83
C CYS A 98 12.03 -2.18 -11.98
N TYR A 99 11.88 -0.85 -11.99
CA TYR A 99 10.83 -0.16 -11.24
C TYR A 99 9.44 -0.53 -11.72
N ILE A 100 9.21 -0.51 -13.05
CA ILE A 100 7.94 -0.91 -13.65
C ILE A 100 7.61 -2.34 -13.24
N LYS A 101 8.54 -3.27 -13.44
CA LYS A 101 8.32 -4.68 -13.13
C LYS A 101 8.05 -4.90 -11.64
N ALA A 102 8.75 -4.20 -10.76
CA ALA A 102 8.52 -4.30 -9.33
C ALA A 102 7.14 -3.78 -8.92
N ALA A 103 6.67 -2.66 -9.47
CA ALA A 103 5.34 -2.13 -9.19
C ALA A 103 4.23 -3.07 -9.69
N GLU A 104 4.40 -3.67 -10.88
CA GLU A 104 3.50 -4.70 -11.40
C GLU A 104 3.44 -5.92 -10.48
N GLU A 105 4.61 -6.44 -10.07
CA GLU A 105 4.72 -7.62 -9.20
C GLU A 105 4.13 -7.39 -7.80
N ILE A 106 4.30 -6.20 -7.22
CA ILE A 106 3.61 -5.83 -5.96
C ILE A 106 2.09 -5.85 -6.17
N SER A 107 1.62 -5.24 -7.26
CA SER A 107 0.19 -5.14 -7.57
C SER A 107 -0.47 -6.49 -7.86
N ILE A 108 0.28 -7.46 -8.39
CA ILE A 108 -0.20 -8.84 -8.60
C ILE A 108 -0.34 -9.57 -7.26
N ARG A 109 0.64 -9.43 -6.37
CA ARG A 109 0.64 -10.15 -5.08
C ARG A 109 -0.37 -9.60 -4.09
N LEU A 110 -0.59 -8.29 -4.10
CA LEU A 110 -1.60 -7.60 -3.30
C LEU A 110 -2.45 -6.71 -4.22
N PRO A 111 -3.46 -7.31 -4.87
CA PRO A 111 -4.33 -6.61 -5.80
C PRO A 111 -5.04 -5.43 -5.12
N LEU A 112 -4.62 -4.20 -5.43
CA LEU A 112 -5.28 -2.99 -4.92
C LEU A 112 -6.70 -2.82 -5.45
N ASN A 113 -7.03 -3.48 -6.57
CA ASN A 113 -8.40 -3.59 -7.07
C ASN A 113 -9.28 -4.53 -6.23
N ASN A 114 -8.68 -5.38 -5.38
CA ASN A 114 -9.42 -6.18 -4.44
C ASN A 114 -9.71 -5.36 -3.17
N ASN A 115 -10.92 -4.80 -3.12
CA ASN A 115 -11.38 -3.98 -2.01
C ASN A 115 -11.55 -4.76 -0.69
N ILE A 116 -11.38 -6.09 -0.66
CA ILE A 116 -11.48 -6.86 0.59
C ILE A 116 -10.44 -6.40 1.61
N PHE A 117 -9.18 -6.20 1.18
CA PHE A 117 -8.11 -5.76 2.06
C PHE A 117 -8.32 -4.32 2.53
N LYS A 118 -8.99 -3.51 1.71
CA LYS A 118 -9.40 -2.16 2.09
C LYS A 118 -10.47 -2.20 3.17
N GLU A 119 -11.46 -3.08 3.07
CA GLU A 119 -12.49 -3.20 4.11
C GLU A 119 -11.91 -3.80 5.39
N ILE A 120 -11.04 -4.81 5.33
CA ILE A 120 -10.39 -5.45 6.49
C ILE A 120 -9.60 -4.45 7.37
N THR A 121 -9.23 -3.26 6.85
CA THR A 121 -8.67 -2.18 7.67
C THR A 121 -9.52 -1.84 8.89
N PHE A 122 -10.83 -2.13 8.87
CA PHE A 122 -11.71 -1.95 10.03
C PHE A 122 -11.20 -2.66 11.28
N LEU A 123 -10.51 -3.81 11.16
CA LEU A 123 -9.97 -4.54 12.30
C LEU A 123 -8.94 -3.74 13.12
N ASP A 124 -8.42 -2.64 12.60
CA ASP A 124 -7.67 -1.67 13.38
C ASP A 124 -8.55 -1.11 14.51
N SER A 125 -8.10 -1.25 15.75
CA SER A 125 -8.82 -0.81 16.95
C SER A 125 -9.04 0.71 16.99
N SER A 126 -8.18 1.50 16.35
CA SER A 126 -8.38 2.93 16.16
C SER A 126 -9.55 3.24 15.21
N ILE A 127 -9.86 2.35 14.28
CA ILE A 127 -10.98 2.47 13.35
C ILE A 127 -12.25 1.88 13.96
N THR A 128 -12.18 0.63 14.42
CA THR A 128 -13.31 -0.12 14.97
C THR A 128 -13.93 0.56 16.18
N LEU A 129 -13.14 1.02 17.14
CA LEU A 129 -13.62 1.56 18.42
C LEU A 129 -13.92 3.07 18.38
N ASP A 130 -13.75 3.71 17.23
CA ASP A 130 -14.09 5.12 17.05
C ASP A 130 -15.44 5.27 16.34
N ALA A 131 -16.43 5.78 17.07
CA ALA A 131 -17.78 6.01 16.58
C ALA A 131 -17.84 7.02 15.40
N SER A 132 -16.85 7.91 15.26
CA SER A 132 -16.81 8.88 14.15
C SER A 132 -16.58 8.21 12.78
N ASN A 133 -15.90 7.06 12.76
CA ASN A 133 -15.59 6.28 11.56
C ASN A 133 -16.79 5.55 10.96
N ARG A 134 -17.96 5.58 11.61
CA ARG A 134 -19.21 5.00 11.08
C ARG A 134 -19.73 5.76 9.85
N SER A 135 -19.34 7.02 9.70
CA SER A 135 -19.71 7.84 8.53
C SER A 135 -18.88 7.50 7.29
N SER A 136 -17.63 7.06 7.48
CA SER A 136 -16.64 6.79 6.44
C SER A 136 -16.62 5.32 5.99
N VAL A 137 -16.85 4.37 6.90
CA VAL A 137 -16.89 2.93 6.60
C VAL A 137 -18.34 2.45 6.60
N LYS A 138 -18.94 2.36 5.41
CA LYS A 138 -20.35 2.02 5.23
C LYS A 138 -20.54 0.55 4.87
N HIS A 139 -21.20 -0.19 5.75
CA HIS A 139 -21.91 -1.46 5.50
C HIS A 139 -21.09 -2.64 4.95
N PHE A 140 -19.76 -2.54 4.90
CA PHE A 140 -18.85 -3.61 4.47
C PHE A 140 -19.37 -4.41 3.25
N PRO A 141 -19.75 -3.74 2.14
CA PRO A 141 -20.40 -4.39 1.02
C PRO A 141 -19.54 -5.50 0.41
N VAL A 142 -18.21 -5.33 0.39
CA VAL A 142 -17.31 -6.33 -0.17
C VAL A 142 -17.23 -7.55 0.73
N LEU A 143 -17.04 -7.37 2.04
CA LEU A 143 -17.01 -8.48 3.00
C LEU A 143 -18.35 -9.21 3.04
N THR A 144 -19.45 -8.47 3.04
CA THR A 144 -20.80 -9.04 3.05
C THR A 144 -21.04 -9.89 1.80
N ASN A 145 -20.57 -9.45 0.63
CA ASN A 145 -20.68 -10.21 -0.61
C ASN A 145 -19.77 -11.44 -0.62
N VAL A 146 -18.52 -11.30 -0.15
CA VAL A 146 -17.56 -12.43 -0.11
C VAL A 146 -18.01 -13.52 0.87
N PHE A 147 -18.61 -13.13 1.99
CA PHE A 147 -19.05 -14.04 3.05
C PHE A 147 -20.58 -14.11 3.15
N GLU A 148 -21.29 -13.96 2.04
CA GLU A 148 -22.77 -13.89 2.00
C GLU A 148 -23.46 -15.09 2.67
N ASN A 149 -22.82 -16.26 2.63
CA ASN A 149 -23.32 -17.50 3.22
C ASN A 149 -23.09 -17.60 4.74
N TYR A 150 -22.27 -16.70 5.31
CA TYR A 150 -21.84 -16.74 6.70
C TYR A 150 -22.23 -15.48 7.49
N ILE A 151 -22.42 -14.36 6.81
CA ILE A 151 -22.67 -13.06 7.43
C ILE A 151 -24.04 -12.53 7.00
N SER A 152 -24.87 -12.21 7.99
CA SER A 152 -26.11 -11.46 7.74
C SER A 152 -25.78 -9.98 7.62
N PRO A 153 -26.11 -9.31 6.49
CA PRO A 153 -25.84 -7.88 6.31
C PRO A 153 -26.47 -7.04 7.42
N THR A 154 -27.70 -7.36 7.81
CA THR A 154 -28.44 -6.61 8.84
C THR A 154 -27.75 -6.72 10.20
N LYS A 155 -27.39 -7.95 10.63
CA LYS A 155 -26.69 -8.18 11.90
C LYS A 155 -25.32 -7.50 11.92
N LEU A 156 -24.58 -7.55 10.81
CA LEU A 156 -23.28 -6.87 10.70
C LEU A 156 -23.41 -5.37 10.93
N ILE A 157 -24.46 -4.74 10.39
CA ILE A 157 -24.71 -3.30 10.57
C ILE A 157 -25.03 -2.99 12.03
N GLU A 158 -25.83 -3.82 12.69
CA GLU A 158 -26.17 -3.69 14.11
C GLU A 158 -24.91 -3.81 14.97
N GLU A 159 -24.17 -4.91 14.84
CA GLU A 159 -22.91 -5.16 15.57
C GLU A 159 -21.90 -4.03 15.35
N TRP A 160 -21.73 -3.58 14.10
CA TRP A 160 -20.83 -2.47 13.79
C TRP A 160 -21.21 -1.20 14.53
N ARG A 161 -22.51 -0.88 14.65
CA ARG A 161 -22.96 0.35 15.34
C ARG A 161 -22.82 0.24 16.86
N GLU A 162 -23.00 -0.94 17.43
CA GLU A 162 -22.94 -1.17 18.87
C GLU A 162 -21.52 -1.22 19.42
N LEU A 163 -20.58 -1.73 18.63
CA LEU A 163 -19.22 -2.07 19.06
C LEU A 163 -18.44 -0.96 19.83
N PRO A 164 -18.47 0.33 19.44
CA PRO A 164 -17.77 1.39 20.18
C PRO A 164 -18.39 1.70 21.55
N TYR A 165 -19.67 1.38 21.74
CA TYR A 165 -20.43 1.65 22.95
C TYR A 165 -20.53 0.43 23.86
N PHE A 166 -20.11 -0.74 23.38
CA PHE A 166 -20.04 -1.96 24.16
C PHE A 166 -18.97 -1.89 25.26
N PHE A 167 -17.91 -1.11 25.02
CA PHE A 167 -16.77 -0.95 25.92
C PHE A 167 -16.75 0.44 26.58
N ASN A 168 -16.23 0.50 27.81
CA ASN A 168 -15.96 1.77 28.48
C ASN A 168 -14.64 2.41 27.99
N LYS A 169 -14.38 3.66 28.40
CA LYS A 169 -13.19 4.42 27.94
C LYS A 169 -11.85 3.74 28.28
N GLU A 170 -11.76 3.10 29.45
CA GLU A 170 -10.55 2.42 29.89
C GLU A 170 -10.31 1.15 29.05
N GLU A 171 -11.37 0.36 28.83
CA GLU A 171 -11.34 -0.82 27.96
C GLU A 171 -10.95 -0.46 26.53
N ILE A 172 -11.51 0.63 25.97
CA ILE A 172 -11.15 1.11 24.63
C ILE A 172 -9.67 1.49 24.57
N ASN A 173 -9.16 2.22 25.57
CA ASN A 173 -7.75 2.59 25.61
C ASN A 173 -6.84 1.36 25.72
N ASN A 174 -7.24 0.37 26.52
CA ASN A 174 -6.51 -0.89 26.64
C ASN A 174 -6.50 -1.65 25.30
N LEU A 175 -7.64 -1.79 24.65
CA LEU A 175 -7.76 -2.46 23.34
C LEU A 175 -6.99 -1.73 22.23
N LYS A 176 -6.89 -0.40 22.28
CA LYS A 176 -6.05 0.38 21.36
C LYS A 176 -4.55 0.14 21.58
N ASN A 177 -4.16 -0.11 22.82
CA ASN A 177 -2.77 -0.36 23.20
C ASN A 177 -2.38 -1.85 23.11
N MET A 178 -3.35 -2.76 22.93
CA MET A 178 -3.07 -4.16 22.65
C MET A 178 -2.48 -4.28 21.25
N SER A 179 -1.16 -4.41 21.19
CA SER A 179 -0.51 -5.04 20.04
C SER A 179 -1.08 -6.45 19.96
N ILE A 180 -1.81 -6.78 18.89
CA ILE A 180 -2.31 -8.15 18.72
C ILE A 180 -1.08 -9.01 18.41
N ASN A 181 -0.48 -9.57 19.47
CA ASN A 181 0.76 -10.35 19.48
C ASN A 181 0.62 -11.70 18.79
#